data_AF-A0A3D1BGS5-F1
#
_entry.id   AF-A0A3D1BGS5-F1
#
_cell.length_a   1.000
_cell.length_b   1.000
_cell.length_c   1.000
_cell.angle_alpha   90.00
_cell.angle_beta   90.00
_cell.angle_gamma   90.00
#
_symmetry.space_group_name_H-M   'P 1'
#
loop_
_entity.id
_entity.type
_entity.pdbx_description
1 polymer ?
#
loop_
_entity_poly.entity_id
_entity_poly.type
_entity_poly.pdbx_seq_one_letter_code
_entity_poly.pdbx_strand_id
1 'polypeptide(L)' 'AHAGRNTGGSQFFIVHNRENTAHLDRNHTCFGKVTEGLDLVEKIAQGDTFRVEIHED' A
#
# COMPACT_ATOMS: atom_id res chain seq x y z
N ALA A 1 -4.69 -2.60 5.62
CA ALA A 1 -4.20 -3.79 6.33
C ALA A 1 -5.20 -4.17 7.41
N HIS A 2 -5.47 -5.46 7.59
CA HIS A 2 -6.43 -5.94 8.59
C HIS A 2 -6.10 -7.38 8.98
N ALA A 3 -6.54 -7.78 10.17
CA ALA A 3 -6.43 -9.14 10.69
C ALA A 3 -7.74 -9.96 10.53
N GLY A 4 -8.69 -9.46 9.73
CA GLY A 4 -9.99 -10.08 9.51
C GLY A 4 -11.12 -9.06 9.44
N ARG A 5 -12.37 -9.54 9.45
CA ARG A 5 -13.57 -8.70 9.35
C ARG A 5 -13.59 -7.62 10.45
N ASN A 6 -13.84 -6.37 10.06
CA ASN A 6 -13.96 -5.22 10.97
C ASN A 6 -12.69 -4.88 11.77
N THR A 7 -11.49 -5.21 11.26
CA THR A 7 -10.20 -4.87 11.89
C THR A 7 -9.34 -3.93 11.04
N GLY A 8 -9.93 -3.30 10.03
CA GLY A 8 -9.24 -2.33 9.19
C GLY A 8 -9.02 -1.01 9.93
N GLY A 9 -7.80 -0.48 9.84
CA GLY A 9 -7.45 0.88 10.26
C GLY A 9 -6.89 1.70 9.10
N SER A 10 -5.97 2.62 9.37
CA SER A 10 -5.34 3.48 8.36
C SER A 10 -4.08 2.88 7.72
N GLN A 11 -3.59 1.73 8.20
CA GLN A 11 -2.42 1.07 7.65
C GLN A 11 -2.69 0.53 6.24
N PHE A 12 -1.74 0.73 5.32
CA PHE A 12 -1.78 0.19 3.96
C PHE A 12 -0.43 -0.38 3.55
N PHE A 13 -0.39 -1.03 2.39
CA PHE A 13 0.81 -1.61 1.80
C PHE A 13 1.03 -1.01 0.41
N ILE A 14 2.30 -0.89 0.03
CA ILE A 14 2.71 -0.65 -1.36
C ILE A 14 3.42 -1.91 -1.83
N VAL A 15 2.96 -2.50 -2.93
CA VAL A 15 3.49 -3.76 -3.47
C VAL A 15 4.48 -3.46 -4.58
N HIS A 16 5.74 -3.88 -4.42
CA HIS A 16 6.78 -3.69 -5.44
C HIS A 16 6.77 -4.81 -6.48
N ASN A 17 6.46 -6.04 -6.07
CA ASN A 17 6.43 -7.20 -6.93
C ASN A 17 5.22 -8.09 -6.59
N ARG A 18 4.37 -8.35 -7.59
CA ARG A 18 3.19 -9.20 -7.46
C ARG A 18 3.54 -10.67 -7.23
N GLU A 19 4.58 -11.18 -7.88
CA GLU A 19 4.96 -12.60 -7.81
C GLU A 19 5.24 -13.02 -6.36
N ASN A 20 5.94 -12.16 -5.61
CA ASN A 20 6.27 -12.40 -4.20
C ASN A 20 5.08 -12.15 -3.24
N THR A 21 4.01 -11.50 -3.71
CA THR A 21 2.89 -11.05 -2.86
C THR A 21 1.55 -11.65 -3.25
N ALA A 22 1.52 -12.62 -4.17
CA ALA A 22 0.29 -13.28 -4.63
C ALA A 22 -0.53 -13.93 -3.50
N HIS A 23 0.10 -14.30 -2.38
CA HIS A 23 -0.58 -14.82 -1.20
C HIS A 23 -1.44 -13.78 -0.46
N LEU A 24 -1.28 -12.49 -0.77
CA LEU A 24 -2.12 -11.40 -0.25
C LEU A 24 -3.42 -11.24 -1.04
N ASP A 25 -3.51 -11.82 -2.25
CA ASP A 25 -4.70 -11.72 -3.09
C ASP A 25 -5.92 -12.29 -2.36
N ARG A 26 -7.03 -11.53 -2.37
CA ARG A 26 -8.28 -11.80 -1.62
C ARG A 26 -8.18 -11.73 -0.09
N ASN A 27 -6.98 -11.58 0.48
CA ASN A 27 -6.78 -11.36 1.92
C ASN A 27 -6.70 -9.88 2.27
N HIS A 28 -6.40 -9.01 1.31
CA HIS A 28 -6.45 -7.57 1.47
C HIS A 28 -7.16 -6.92 0.28
N THR A 29 -7.92 -5.86 0.57
CA THR A 29 -8.59 -5.07 -0.47
C THR A 29 -7.60 -4.13 -1.14
N CYS A 30 -7.34 -4.34 -2.44
CA CYS A 30 -6.66 -3.35 -3.26
C CYS A 30 -7.59 -2.15 -3.54
N PHE A 31 -7.13 -0.93 -3.24
CA PHE A 31 -7.91 0.30 -3.43
C PHE A 31 -7.22 1.33 -4.35
N GLY A 32 -6.02 1.05 -4.84
CA GLY A 32 -5.27 1.96 -5.71
C GLY A 32 -4.06 1.29 -6.34
N LYS A 33 -3.39 2.01 -7.25
CA LYS A 33 -2.17 1.59 -7.94
C LYS A 33 -1.23 2.79 -8.06
N VAL A 34 0.06 2.59 -7.80
CA VAL A 34 1.09 3.59 -8.05
C VAL A 34 1.20 3.84 -9.56
N THR A 35 1.04 5.09 -9.97
CA THR A 35 1.15 5.52 -11.38
C THR A 35 2.48 6.19 -11.69
N GLU A 36 3.12 6.81 -10.69
CA GLU A 36 4.36 7.57 -10.82
C GLU A 36 5.25 7.39 -9.57
N GLY A 37 6.56 7.68 -9.69
CA GLY A 37 7.48 7.67 -8.54
C GLY A 37 7.86 6.29 -8.00
N LEU A 38 7.87 5.25 -8.85
CA LEU A 38 8.23 3.88 -8.42
C LEU A 38 9.66 3.79 -7.86
N ASP A 39 10.59 4.60 -8.37
CA ASP A 39 11.98 4.66 -7.88
C ASP A 39 12.08 5.29 -6.48
N LEU A 40 11.12 6.15 -6.10
CA LEU A 40 11.03 6.70 -4.75
C LEU A 40 10.55 5.64 -3.76
N VAL A 41 9.60 4.80 -4.17
CA VAL A 41 9.08 3.70 -3.36
C VAL A 41 10.20 2.72 -2.96
N GLU A 42 11.18 2.49 -3.84
CA GLU A 42 12.37 1.66 -3.53
C GLU A 42 13.34 2.29 -2.52
N LYS A 43 13.27 3.61 -2.30
CA LYS A 43 14.18 4.34 -1.41
C LYS A 43 13.62 4.53 0.00
N ILE A 44 12.35 4.16 0.25
CA ILE A 44 11.70 4.30 1.56
C ILE A 44 12.45 3.45 2.60
N ALA A 45 12.82 4.08 3.71
CA ALA A 45 13.47 3.44 4.85
C ALA A 45 12.53 3.33 6.06
N GLN A 46 12.87 2.42 6.99
CA GLN A 46 12.11 2.27 8.22
C GLN A 46 12.15 3.57 9.05
N GLY A 47 10.97 4.08 9.40
CA GLY A 47 10.83 5.30 10.21
C GLY A 47 10.64 6.57 9.39
N ASP A 48 10.69 6.49 8.06
CA ASP A 48 10.36 7.63 7.20
C ASP A 48 8.93 8.12 7.47
N THR A 49 8.76 9.43 7.38
CA THR A 49 7.45 10.10 7.53
C THR A 49 6.95 10.55 6.17
N PHE A 50 5.63 10.64 6.01
CA PHE A 50 5.01 10.98 4.74
C PHE A 50 3.77 11.87 4.95
N ARG A 51 3.37 12.56 3.88
CA ARG A 51 2.12 13.32 3.79
C ARG A 51 1.24 12.68 2.72
N VAL A 52 -0.07 12.70 2.96
CA VAL A 52 -1.08 12.25 2.00
C VAL A 52 -1.97 13.44 1.65
N GLU A 53 -2.17 13.66 0.35
CA GLU A 53 -3.14 14.61 -0.20
C GLU A 53 -4.07 13.84 -1.13
N ILE A 54 -5.37 14.11 -1.03
CA ILE A 54 -6.39 13.53 -1.90
C ILE A 54 -6.97 14.67 -2.71
N HIS A 55 -6.90 14.53 -4.04
CA HIS A 55 -7.54 15.44 -4.97
C HIS A 55 -8.80 14.75 -5.49
N GLU A 56 -9.94 15.40 -5.32
CA GLU A 56 -11.18 15.02 -5.99
C GLU A 56 -11.20 15.71 -7.36
N ASP A 57 -11.76 15.04 -8.37
CA ASP A 57 -11.98 15.64 -9.69
C ASP A 57 -12.93 16.84 -9.63
#